data_AF-A0A7S2UR38-F1
#
_entry.id   AF-A0A7S2UR38-F1
#
_cell.length_a   1.000
_cell.length_b   1.000
_cell.length_c   1.000
_cell.angle_alpha   90.00
_cell.angle_beta   90.00
_cell.angle_gamma   90.00
#
_symmetry.space_group_name_H-M   'P 1'
#
loop_
_entity.id
_entity.type
_entity.pdbx_description
1 polymer ?
#
loop_
_entity_poly.entity_id
_entity_poly.type
_entity_poly.pdbx_seq_one_letter_code
_entity_poly.pdbx_strand_id
1 'polypeptide(L)'
;MSSPPNKIIKLNAMGPWNIRVASLMKLSSLYPLERTRISVKTAEPSIIAERIVTCLRKLSIVAVYNEQKATAIAETSGDVKFFIRFYFEENNTIMVELQRKCGCTMVFRRAARVILRAAAGLEDANPSLTLRKRPNRPLLKRSERPSISIKDADEKEGVSLVTSENEQGGAAIALEFVDDMMRKDRLDANLLGIESLLLLTKVDTVGNSTATIAARAVFGSRRGYNEIYEQVTRALEFPDDLCDAFTGRHAQRMRSHALTILANSLEILLKHDKNELRAIMHRQGWLLEGNLLTKLLSELSDSEIRPHDAHQAARCLNTIITISSEGKARAIELGAPSIVSGSQRVGYCCHSLLAYESENAINSLGKIIKL
;
A
#
# COMPACT_ATOMS: atom_id res chain seq x y z
N MET A 1 -15.89 -25.62 27.32
CA MET A 1 -16.72 -25.14 26.20
C MET A 1 -15.83 -25.09 24.96
N SER A 2 -15.88 -26.11 24.12
CA SER A 2 -15.13 -26.18 22.86
C SER A 2 -15.70 -25.16 21.87
N SER A 3 -14.90 -24.18 21.46
CA SER A 3 -15.26 -23.28 20.35
C SER A 3 -15.64 -24.11 19.13
N PRO A 4 -16.77 -23.83 18.48
CA PRO A 4 -17.17 -24.60 17.31
C PRO A 4 -16.11 -24.44 16.20
N PRO A 5 -15.83 -25.49 15.42
CA PRO A 5 -14.90 -25.41 14.30
C PRO A 5 -15.41 -24.34 13.34
N ASN A 6 -14.58 -23.31 13.11
CA ASN A 6 -14.83 -22.31 12.08
C ASN A 6 -15.01 -23.03 10.75
N LYS A 7 -16.27 -23.22 10.31
CA LYS A 7 -16.54 -23.59 8.92
C LYS A 7 -15.83 -22.57 8.06
N ILE A 8 -14.80 -23.00 7.34
CA ILE A 8 -14.06 -22.19 6.38
C ILE A 8 -15.06 -21.79 5.31
N ILE A 9 -15.63 -20.60 5.46
CA ILE A 9 -16.48 -20.01 4.43
C ILE A 9 -15.56 -19.81 3.23
N LYS A 10 -15.90 -20.42 2.09
CA LYS A 10 -15.19 -20.18 0.84
C LYS A 10 -15.33 -18.69 0.51
N LEU A 11 -14.24 -17.98 0.68
CA LEU A 11 -14.11 -16.57 0.40
C LEU A 11 -13.55 -16.45 -1.02
N ASN A 12 -14.35 -15.91 -1.94
CA ASN A 12 -13.88 -15.66 -3.30
C ASN A 12 -13.13 -14.33 -3.32
N ALA A 13 -11.80 -14.36 -3.42
CA ALA A 13 -10.97 -13.17 -3.53
C ALA A 13 -10.99 -12.55 -4.95
N MET A 14 -11.38 -13.33 -5.96
CA MET A 14 -11.23 -12.97 -7.39
C MET A 14 -12.50 -13.13 -8.24
N GLY A 15 -13.63 -13.50 -7.63
CA GLY A 15 -14.88 -13.74 -8.36
C GLY A 15 -15.80 -12.52 -8.41
N PRO A 16 -16.80 -12.50 -9.32
CA PRO A 16 -17.87 -11.51 -9.31
C PRO A 16 -18.64 -11.60 -7.97
N TRP A 17 -18.97 -10.45 -7.39
CA TRP A 17 -19.75 -10.41 -6.15
C TRP A 17 -21.25 -10.57 -6.45
N ASN A 18 -21.69 -11.82 -6.58
CA ASN A 18 -23.05 -12.16 -6.96
C ASN A 18 -24.00 -12.17 -5.75
N ILE A 19 -24.52 -11.01 -5.39
CA ILE A 19 -25.49 -10.87 -4.28
C ILE A 19 -26.90 -11.17 -4.77
N ARG A 20 -27.58 -12.12 -4.12
CA ARG A 20 -29.01 -12.40 -4.38
C ARG A 20 -29.88 -11.64 -3.39
N VAL A 21 -31.08 -11.23 -3.78
CA VAL A 21 -32.05 -10.57 -2.89
C VAL A 21 -32.31 -11.41 -1.62
N ALA A 22 -32.41 -12.73 -1.77
CA ALA A 22 -32.62 -13.66 -0.64
C ALA A 22 -31.47 -13.71 0.38
N SER A 23 -30.28 -13.24 0.02
CA SER A 23 -29.12 -13.16 0.93
C SER A 23 -29.11 -11.87 1.78
N LEU A 24 -29.99 -10.91 1.46
CA LEU A 24 -30.05 -9.64 2.17
C LEU A 24 -30.82 -9.79 3.48
N MET A 25 -30.23 -9.25 4.55
CA MET A 25 -30.90 -9.17 5.84
C MET A 25 -31.82 -7.94 5.85
N LYS A 26 -33.05 -8.10 6.38
CA LYS A 26 -33.91 -6.96 6.70
C LYS A 26 -33.30 -6.20 7.88
N LEU A 27 -33.19 -4.89 7.74
CA LEU A 27 -32.63 -4.07 8.80
C LEU A 27 -33.56 -4.05 10.03
N SER A 28 -33.00 -4.37 11.21
CA SER A 28 -33.72 -4.19 12.48
C SER A 28 -33.84 -2.71 12.82
N SER A 29 -34.99 -2.29 13.36
CA SER A 29 -35.23 -0.91 13.81
C SER A 29 -34.27 -0.46 14.92
N LEU A 30 -33.65 -1.40 15.63
CA LEU A 30 -32.69 -1.13 16.71
C LEU A 30 -31.23 -1.13 16.24
N TYR A 31 -30.95 -1.43 14.97
CA TYR A 31 -29.57 -1.48 14.48
C TYR A 31 -29.00 -0.06 14.33
N PRO A 32 -27.92 0.31 15.04
CA PRO A 32 -27.34 1.64 14.94
C PRO A 32 -26.60 1.78 13.61
N LEU A 33 -27.19 2.52 12.68
CA LEU A 33 -26.63 2.72 11.35
C LEU A 33 -25.47 3.72 11.34
N GLU A 34 -24.39 3.38 10.65
CA GLU A 34 -23.23 4.25 10.45
C GLU A 34 -23.55 5.44 9.54
N ARG A 35 -22.76 6.52 9.66
CA ARG A 35 -22.86 7.69 8.77
C ARG A 35 -22.40 7.39 7.35
N THR A 36 -21.57 6.38 7.17
CA THR A 36 -21.05 5.93 5.87
C THR A 36 -22.00 4.92 5.23
N ARG A 37 -23.22 5.38 4.91
CA ARG A 37 -24.26 4.59 4.27
C ARG A 37 -24.94 5.33 3.12
N ILE A 38 -25.57 4.58 2.21
CA ILE A 38 -26.43 5.12 1.16
C ILE A 38 -27.58 4.16 0.86
N SER A 39 -28.77 4.70 0.60
CA SER A 39 -29.92 3.93 0.13
C SER A 39 -30.07 4.13 -1.38
N VAL A 40 -30.13 3.02 -2.11
CA VAL A 40 -30.27 2.99 -3.57
C VAL A 40 -31.64 2.42 -3.89
N LYS A 41 -32.51 3.29 -4.41
CA LYS A 41 -33.83 2.90 -4.94
C LYS A 41 -33.60 2.45 -6.39
N THR A 42 -34.25 1.38 -6.84
CA THR A 42 -34.34 0.96 -8.27
C THR A 42 -33.21 0.13 -8.89
N ALA A 43 -32.17 -0.26 -8.15
CA ALA A 43 -31.12 -1.13 -8.69
C ALA A 43 -31.16 -2.54 -8.07
N GLU A 44 -30.87 -3.56 -8.88
CA GLU A 44 -30.69 -4.93 -8.39
C GLU A 44 -29.41 -5.03 -7.53
N PRO A 45 -29.37 -5.86 -6.46
CA PRO A 45 -28.19 -5.96 -5.61
C PRO A 45 -26.92 -6.35 -6.37
N SER A 46 -27.05 -7.17 -7.41
CA SER A 46 -25.97 -7.60 -8.30
C SER A 46 -25.32 -6.42 -9.04
N ILE A 47 -26.13 -5.51 -9.59
CA ILE A 47 -25.66 -4.30 -10.28
C ILE A 47 -24.91 -3.37 -9.31
N ILE A 48 -25.46 -3.17 -8.10
CA ILE A 48 -24.79 -2.36 -7.08
C ILE A 48 -23.45 -2.99 -6.68
N ALA A 49 -23.42 -4.31 -6.49
CA ALA A 49 -22.21 -5.05 -6.17
C ALA A 49 -21.16 -4.93 -7.27
N GLU A 50 -21.54 -5.06 -8.55
CA GLU A 50 -20.64 -4.90 -9.70
C GLU A 50 -20.02 -3.50 -9.75
N ARG A 51 -20.81 -2.45 -9.50
CA ARG A 51 -20.31 -1.06 -9.42
C ARG A 51 -19.28 -0.91 -8.30
N ILE A 52 -19.54 -1.50 -7.14
CA ILE A 52 -18.61 -1.48 -6.01
C ILE A 52 -17.34 -2.26 -6.32
N VAL A 53 -17.44 -3.47 -6.87
CA VAL A 53 -16.28 -4.30 -7.28
C VAL A 53 -15.41 -3.54 -8.28
N THR A 54 -16.02 -2.93 -9.30
CA THR A 54 -15.32 -2.12 -10.29
C THR A 54 -14.61 -0.92 -9.64
N CYS A 55 -15.27 -0.27 -8.69
CA CYS A 55 -14.70 0.85 -7.94
C CYS A 55 -13.51 0.41 -7.07
N LEU A 56 -13.65 -0.68 -6.32
CA LEU A 56 -12.58 -1.24 -5.49
C LEU A 56 -11.36 -1.60 -6.34
N ARG A 57 -11.57 -2.28 -7.48
CA ARG A 57 -10.51 -2.60 -8.44
C ARG A 57 -9.80 -1.33 -8.91
N LYS A 58 -10.54 -0.31 -9.35
CA LYS A 58 -9.97 0.97 -9.83
C LYS A 58 -9.15 1.67 -8.74
N LEU A 59 -9.59 1.59 -7.49
CA LEU A 59 -8.90 2.12 -6.32
C LEU A 59 -7.75 1.23 -5.83
N SER A 60 -7.54 0.06 -6.44
CA SER A 60 -6.60 -0.96 -5.94
C SER A 60 -6.86 -1.28 -4.47
N ILE A 61 -8.13 -1.52 -4.12
CA ILE A 61 -8.56 -1.98 -2.81
C ILE A 61 -8.90 -3.45 -2.94
N VAL A 62 -8.21 -4.28 -2.16
CA VAL A 62 -8.43 -5.73 -2.14
C VAL A 62 -9.68 -6.01 -1.34
N ALA A 63 -10.52 -6.90 -1.84
CA ALA A 63 -11.73 -7.26 -1.13
C ALA A 63 -12.00 -8.74 -1.19
N VAL A 64 -12.61 -9.23 -0.12
CA VAL A 64 -12.97 -10.62 0.06
C VAL A 64 -14.47 -10.69 0.29
N TYR A 65 -15.17 -11.38 -0.61
CA TYR A 65 -16.62 -11.37 -0.69
C TYR A 65 -17.25 -12.57 0.00
N ASN A 66 -18.35 -12.32 0.72
CA ASN A 66 -19.24 -13.34 1.28
C ASN A 66 -20.64 -13.13 0.71
N GLU A 67 -20.99 -13.96 -0.27
CA GLU A 67 -22.28 -13.92 -0.97
C GLU A 67 -23.45 -14.28 -0.05
N GLN A 68 -23.26 -15.22 0.88
CA GLN A 68 -24.33 -15.69 1.77
C GLN A 68 -24.80 -14.62 2.75
N LYS A 69 -23.87 -13.78 3.22
CA LYS A 69 -24.16 -12.69 4.16
C LYS A 69 -24.31 -11.34 3.48
N ALA A 70 -24.14 -11.27 2.16
CA ALA A 70 -24.06 -10.03 1.40
C ALA A 70 -23.07 -9.01 2.02
N THR A 71 -21.91 -9.51 2.46
CA THR A 71 -20.85 -8.70 3.09
C THR A 71 -19.52 -8.85 2.36
N ALA A 72 -18.71 -7.81 2.35
CA ALA A 72 -17.32 -7.87 1.92
C ALA A 72 -16.38 -7.31 2.99
N ILE A 73 -15.17 -7.84 3.06
CA ILE A 73 -14.06 -7.27 3.85
C ILE A 73 -13.10 -6.66 2.85
N ALA A 74 -12.86 -5.35 2.94
CA ALA A 74 -11.99 -4.61 2.05
C ALA A 74 -10.77 -4.06 2.79
N GLU A 75 -9.63 -4.00 2.10
CA GLU A 75 -8.34 -3.56 2.62
C GLU A 75 -7.60 -2.68 1.60
N THR A 76 -7.26 -1.46 2.01
CA THR A 76 -6.44 -0.54 1.20
C THR A 76 -4.95 -0.85 1.35
N SER A 77 -4.11 -0.35 0.44
CA SER A 77 -2.63 -0.45 0.51
C SER A 77 -1.98 0.30 1.68
N GLY A 78 -2.78 0.84 2.61
CA GLY A 78 -2.35 1.59 3.79
C GLY A 78 -2.95 1.01 5.07
N ASP A 79 -3.15 -0.31 5.09
CA ASP A 79 -3.65 -1.10 6.23
C ASP A 79 -5.02 -0.66 6.78
N VAL A 80 -5.86 -0.01 5.94
CA VAL A 80 -7.22 0.36 6.33
C VAL A 80 -8.17 -0.75 5.95
N LYS A 81 -8.68 -1.47 6.96
CA LYS A 81 -9.67 -2.53 6.78
C LYS A 81 -11.07 -2.04 7.13
N PHE A 82 -12.05 -2.39 6.32
CA PHE A 82 -13.44 -2.04 6.54
C PHE A 82 -14.40 -3.08 5.98
N PHE A 83 -15.61 -3.11 6.53
CA PHE A 83 -16.71 -3.93 6.02
C PHE A 83 -17.53 -3.13 5.02
N ILE A 84 -18.06 -3.85 4.03
CA ILE A 84 -19.14 -3.40 3.16
C ILE A 84 -20.29 -4.35 3.41
N ARG A 85 -21.48 -3.83 3.74
CA ARG A 85 -22.67 -4.64 4.01
C ARG A 85 -23.86 -4.13 3.22
N PHE A 86 -24.64 -5.07 2.73
CA PHE A 86 -25.91 -4.80 2.08
C PHE A 86 -27.05 -5.18 3.02
N TYR A 87 -28.07 -4.34 3.03
CA TYR A 87 -29.31 -4.59 3.74
C TYR A 87 -30.49 -4.34 2.81
N PHE A 88 -31.56 -5.05 3.07
CA PHE A 88 -32.85 -4.80 2.43
C PHE A 88 -33.65 -3.82 3.29
N GLU A 89 -34.03 -2.69 2.69
CA GLU A 89 -34.94 -1.68 3.22
C GLU A 89 -36.30 -1.83 2.53
N GLU A 90 -37.36 -1.31 3.15
CA GLU A 90 -38.72 -1.38 2.61
C GLU A 90 -38.81 -0.64 1.25
N ASN A 91 -39.84 -0.94 0.46
CA ASN A 91 -40.04 -0.38 -0.89
C ASN A 91 -38.94 -0.73 -1.90
N ASN A 92 -38.42 -1.96 -1.84
CA ASN A 92 -37.39 -2.46 -2.77
C ASN A 92 -36.14 -1.56 -2.81
N THR A 93 -35.78 -1.00 -1.65
CA THR A 93 -34.63 -0.13 -1.49
C THR A 93 -33.49 -0.95 -0.90
N ILE A 94 -32.30 -0.83 -1.47
CA ILE A 94 -31.11 -1.52 -0.95
C ILE A 94 -30.24 -0.50 -0.25
N MET A 95 -29.88 -0.78 0.98
CA MET A 95 -28.98 0.07 1.75
C MET A 95 -27.59 -0.56 1.78
N VAL A 96 -26.59 0.24 1.41
CA VAL A 96 -25.18 -0.14 1.46
C VAL A 96 -24.52 0.64 2.59
N GLU A 97 -23.93 -0.08 3.53
CA GLU A 97 -23.21 0.47 4.68
C GLU A 97 -21.73 0.09 4.61
N LEU A 98 -20.85 1.06 4.86
CA LEU A 98 -19.43 0.82 5.06
C LEU A 98 -19.06 1.06 6.53
N GLN A 99 -18.35 0.14 7.15
CA GLN A 99 -17.94 0.25 8.55
C GLN A 99 -16.43 0.03 8.71
N ARG A 100 -15.71 1.02 9.24
CA ARG A 100 -14.27 0.91 9.49
C ARG A 100 -13.99 -0.13 10.59
N LYS A 101 -13.06 -1.05 10.33
CA LYS A 101 -12.55 -2.00 11.31
C LYS A 101 -11.27 -1.49 11.96
N CYS A 102 -10.30 -1.05 11.16
CA CYS A 102 -9.03 -0.49 11.64
C CYS A 102 -8.41 0.48 10.62
N GLY A 103 -7.29 1.10 10.99
CA GLY A 103 -6.52 2.02 10.14
C GLY A 103 -7.01 3.47 10.16
N CYS A 104 -6.41 4.33 9.32
CA CYS A 104 -6.63 5.77 9.33
C CYS A 104 -8.07 6.16 8.93
N THR A 105 -8.75 6.91 9.82
CA THR A 105 -10.13 7.39 9.61
C THR A 105 -10.28 8.27 8.37
N MET A 106 -9.27 9.08 8.05
CA MET A 106 -9.34 9.99 6.89
C MET A 106 -9.27 9.22 5.56
N VAL A 107 -8.39 8.22 5.49
CA VAL A 107 -8.29 7.32 4.33
C VAL A 107 -9.59 6.52 4.18
N PHE A 108 -10.11 5.94 5.27
CA PHE A 108 -11.40 5.24 5.27
C PHE A 108 -12.54 6.14 4.75
N ARG A 109 -12.73 7.33 5.34
CA ARG A 109 -13.82 8.25 4.95
C ARG A 109 -13.74 8.61 3.48
N ARG A 110 -12.53 8.73 2.95
CA ARG A 110 -12.32 9.01 1.54
C ARG A 110 -12.72 7.83 0.66
N ALA A 111 -12.20 6.64 0.96
CA ALA A 111 -12.55 5.43 0.23
C ALA A 111 -14.07 5.20 0.27
N ALA A 112 -14.67 5.31 1.46
CA ALA A 112 -16.08 5.13 1.67
C ALA A 112 -16.93 6.09 0.83
N ARG A 113 -16.55 7.37 0.72
CA ARG A 113 -17.28 8.33 -0.11
C ARG A 113 -17.28 7.93 -1.59
N VAL A 114 -16.13 7.52 -2.11
CA VAL A 114 -15.99 7.13 -3.53
C VAL A 114 -16.76 5.85 -3.81
N ILE A 115 -16.67 4.87 -2.91
CA ILE A 115 -17.40 3.59 -3.01
C ILE A 115 -18.91 3.81 -2.94
N LEU A 116 -19.41 4.60 -1.99
CA LEU A 116 -20.85 4.88 -1.84
C LEU A 116 -21.41 5.65 -3.06
N ARG A 117 -20.64 6.56 -3.65
CA ARG A 117 -21.03 7.24 -4.90
C ARG A 117 -21.13 6.25 -6.06
N ALA A 118 -20.15 5.37 -6.21
CA ALA A 118 -20.18 4.31 -7.21
C ALA A 118 -21.39 3.38 -7.00
N ALA A 119 -21.70 2.99 -5.75
CA ALA A 119 -22.87 2.20 -5.42
C ALA A 119 -24.19 2.85 -5.89
N ALA A 120 -24.31 4.18 -5.71
CA ALA A 120 -25.45 4.95 -6.19
C ALA A 120 -25.50 5.16 -7.71
N GLY A 121 -24.52 4.65 -8.48
CA GLY A 121 -24.43 4.88 -9.92
C GLY A 121 -23.94 6.27 -10.31
N LEU A 122 -23.34 7.00 -9.35
CA LEU A 122 -22.69 8.28 -9.63
C LEU A 122 -21.26 7.99 -10.08
N GLU A 123 -21.06 7.86 -11.39
CA GLU A 123 -19.74 7.62 -11.97
C GLU A 123 -18.82 8.84 -11.77
N ASP A 124 -17.72 8.64 -11.05
CA ASP A 124 -16.59 9.56 -11.10
C ASP A 124 -15.60 9.01 -12.15
N ALA A 125 -15.34 9.77 -13.22
CA ALA A 125 -14.46 9.35 -14.33
C ALA A 125 -13.03 8.98 -13.87
N ASN A 126 -12.59 9.48 -12.71
CA ASN A 126 -11.33 9.12 -12.08
C ASN A 126 -11.50 9.02 -10.55
N PRO A 127 -11.81 7.84 -10.01
CA PRO A 127 -11.84 7.62 -8.58
C PRO A 127 -10.39 7.64 -8.08
N SER A 128 -9.94 8.75 -7.50
CA SER A 128 -8.62 8.83 -6.89
C SER A 128 -8.72 8.97 -5.37
N LEU A 129 -7.88 8.22 -4.66
CA LEU A 129 -7.63 8.38 -3.23
C LEU A 129 -6.62 9.49 -2.89
N THR A 130 -6.04 10.20 -3.88
CA THR A 130 -5.05 11.29 -3.68
C THR A 130 -5.71 12.64 -3.46
N LEU A 131 -5.36 13.39 -2.39
CA LEU A 131 -6.06 14.63 -1.96
C LEU A 131 -6.49 15.47 -3.17
N ARG A 132 -7.81 15.53 -3.45
CA ARG A 132 -8.30 16.54 -4.42
C ARG A 132 -7.73 17.85 -3.89
N LYS A 133 -6.89 18.54 -4.67
CA LYS A 133 -6.49 19.92 -4.38
C LYS A 133 -7.77 20.61 -3.99
N ARG A 134 -7.90 20.98 -2.70
CA ARG A 134 -9.14 21.56 -2.21
C ARG A 134 -9.39 22.78 -3.12
N PRO A 135 -10.56 22.92 -3.77
CA PRO A 135 -10.88 24.18 -4.42
C PRO A 135 -10.69 25.25 -3.35
N ASN A 136 -9.88 26.27 -3.63
CA ASN A 136 -9.40 27.31 -2.72
C ASN A 136 -10.44 27.60 -1.64
N ARG A 137 -10.38 26.87 -0.52
CA ARG A 137 -11.18 27.25 0.64
C ARG A 137 -10.51 28.52 1.15
N PRO A 138 -11.27 29.58 1.47
CA PRO A 138 -10.70 30.70 2.18
C PRO A 138 -9.93 30.11 3.36
N LEU A 139 -8.63 30.40 3.42
CA LEU A 139 -7.79 30.01 4.53
C LEU A 139 -8.53 30.54 5.76
N LEU A 140 -9.08 29.63 6.58
CA LEU A 140 -9.55 30.02 7.91
C LEU A 140 -8.35 30.73 8.52
N LYS A 141 -8.50 32.03 8.84
CA LYS A 141 -7.46 32.82 9.51
C LYS A 141 -6.93 31.93 10.60
N ARG A 142 -5.68 31.48 10.43
CA ARG A 142 -5.01 30.63 11.39
C ARG A 142 -5.10 31.43 12.69
N SER A 143 -5.90 30.98 13.64
CA SER A 143 -5.90 31.58 14.97
C SER A 143 -4.43 31.62 15.37
N GLU A 144 -3.90 32.82 15.61
CA GLU A 144 -2.53 32.99 16.06
C GLU A 144 -2.37 32.05 17.25
N ARG A 145 -1.64 30.96 17.04
CA ARG A 145 -1.34 30.07 18.16
C ARG A 145 -0.55 30.95 19.12
N PRO A 146 -0.93 31.04 20.40
CA PRO A 146 -0.09 31.74 21.37
C PRO A 146 1.31 31.16 21.23
N SER A 147 2.27 32.04 20.93
CA SER A 147 3.67 31.69 20.93
C SER A 147 3.99 31.16 22.33
N ILE A 148 4.19 29.86 22.43
CA ILE A 148 4.86 29.30 23.59
C ILE A 148 6.30 29.81 23.45
N SER A 149 6.57 30.97 24.06
CA SER A 149 7.92 31.43 24.29
C SER A 149 8.52 30.45 25.28
N ILE A 150 9.25 29.46 24.76
CA ILE A 150 10.28 28.78 25.55
C ILE A 150 11.33 29.86 25.78
N LYS A 151 11.16 30.61 26.87
CA LYS A 151 12.23 31.43 27.41
C LYS A 151 13.19 30.47 28.12
N ASP A 152 14.46 30.66 27.85
CA ASP A 152 15.61 30.13 28.58
C ASP A 152 16.07 28.72 28.19
N ALA A 153 16.65 28.62 26.99
CA ALA A 153 17.85 27.83 26.77
C ALA A 153 18.73 28.56 25.75
N ASP A 154 19.96 28.86 26.21
CA ASP A 154 21.02 29.67 25.61
C ASP A 154 20.97 29.95 24.09
N GLU A 155 21.11 31.24 23.80
CA GLU A 155 21.37 31.83 22.49
C GLU A 155 22.62 31.22 21.83
N LYS A 156 22.41 30.48 20.73
CA LYS A 156 23.24 30.60 19.51
C LYS A 156 22.41 30.24 18.28
N GLU A 157 22.49 31.13 17.30
CA GLU A 157 22.11 31.01 15.88
C GLU A 157 20.63 31.21 15.48
N GLY A 158 20.32 32.49 15.20
CA GLY A 158 19.92 32.96 13.88
C GLY A 158 18.98 32.07 13.06
N VAL A 159 17.69 32.42 13.08
CA VAL A 159 16.70 31.96 12.09
C VAL A 159 17.04 32.56 10.72
N SER A 160 17.95 31.91 10.02
CA SER A 160 18.26 32.17 8.61
C SER A 160 17.42 31.27 7.71
N LEU A 161 17.07 31.82 6.55
CA LEU A 161 16.43 31.16 5.42
C LEU A 161 17.03 29.77 5.17
N VAL A 162 16.15 28.77 4.96
CA VAL A 162 16.52 27.37 4.70
C VAL A 162 17.52 27.29 3.55
N THR A 163 18.80 27.14 3.89
CA THR A 163 19.87 26.75 2.97
C THR A 163 19.90 25.23 2.84
N SER A 164 20.38 24.72 1.72
CA SER A 164 20.46 23.28 1.39
C SER A 164 21.28 22.45 2.39
N GLU A 165 22.11 23.07 3.22
CA GLU A 165 22.91 22.41 4.27
C GLU A 165 22.05 22.00 5.48
N ASN A 166 21.02 22.78 5.84
CA ASN A 166 20.11 22.44 6.93
C ASN A 166 19.18 21.27 6.60
N GLU A 167 18.80 21.11 5.32
CA GLU A 167 17.98 19.97 4.87
C GLU A 167 18.73 18.64 5.00
N GLN A 168 20.05 18.64 4.73
CA GLN A 168 20.89 17.47 4.91
C GLN A 168 21.04 17.08 6.38
N GLY A 169 21.15 18.07 7.27
CA GLY A 169 21.18 17.85 8.72
C GLY A 169 19.87 17.25 9.25
N GLY A 170 18.72 17.78 8.82
CA GLY A 170 17.41 17.25 9.21
C GLY A 170 17.19 15.80 8.74
N ALA A 171 17.60 15.47 7.51
CA ALA A 171 17.51 14.11 6.99
C ALA A 171 18.41 13.13 7.75
N ALA A 172 19.60 13.56 8.17
CA ALA A 172 20.53 12.73 8.95
C ALA A 172 19.97 12.40 10.34
N ILE A 173 19.46 13.40 11.06
CA ILE A 173 18.85 13.20 12.39
C ILE A 173 17.64 12.25 12.29
N ALA A 174 16.81 12.41 11.26
CA ALA A 174 15.66 11.54 11.06
C ALA A 174 16.07 10.08 10.75
N LEU A 175 17.15 9.87 10.01
CA LEU A 175 17.68 8.54 9.72
C LEU A 175 18.36 7.89 10.93
N GLU A 176 19.04 8.66 11.77
CA GLU A 176 19.59 8.18 13.05
C GLU A 176 18.47 7.69 13.97
N PHE A 177 17.38 8.47 14.08
CA PHE A 177 16.19 8.02 14.81
C PHE A 177 15.59 6.73 14.23
N VAL A 178 15.52 6.61 12.90
CA VAL A 178 15.03 5.39 12.24
C VAL A 178 15.89 4.18 12.60
N ASP A 179 17.20 4.32 12.50
CA ASP A 179 18.16 3.26 12.79
C ASP A 179 18.07 2.81 14.27
N ASP A 180 18.05 3.76 15.19
CA ASP A 180 17.86 3.51 16.63
C ASP A 180 16.55 2.76 16.92
N MET A 181 15.48 3.09 16.21
CA MET A 181 14.17 2.46 16.42
C MET A 181 14.09 1.06 15.84
N MET A 182 14.74 0.80 14.70
CA MET A 182 14.80 -0.53 14.06
C MET A 182 15.74 -1.51 14.78
N ARG A 183 16.66 -1.02 15.61
CA ARG A 183 17.59 -1.85 16.39
C ARG A 183 16.99 -2.35 17.71
N LYS A 184 15.84 -1.84 18.13
CA LYS A 184 15.23 -2.22 19.42
C LYS A 184 14.62 -3.62 19.33
N ASP A 185 14.63 -4.36 20.44
CA ASP A 185 14.00 -5.69 20.47
C ASP A 185 12.46 -5.63 20.46
N ARG A 186 11.90 -4.43 20.68
CA ARG A 186 10.46 -4.24 20.78
C ARG A 186 9.83 -4.11 19.40
N LEU A 187 8.88 -5.00 19.10
CA LEU A 187 8.17 -5.04 17.80
C LEU A 187 7.47 -3.71 17.44
N ASP A 188 6.90 -3.01 18.43
CA ASP A 188 6.27 -1.71 18.21
C ASP A 188 7.30 -0.62 17.84
N ALA A 189 8.48 -0.65 18.47
CA ALA A 189 9.57 0.26 18.13
C ALA A 189 10.12 0.01 16.72
N ASN A 190 10.32 -1.26 16.36
CA ASN A 190 10.79 -1.63 15.01
C ASN A 190 9.81 -1.22 13.93
N LEU A 191 8.51 -1.44 14.18
CA LEU A 191 7.46 -1.01 13.26
C LEU A 191 7.45 0.52 13.13
N LEU A 192 7.62 1.25 14.23
CA LEU A 192 7.70 2.72 14.18
C LEU A 192 8.92 3.21 13.40
N GLY A 193 10.07 2.53 13.53
CA GLY A 193 11.25 2.80 12.70
C GLY A 193 10.98 2.61 11.20
N ILE A 194 10.35 1.49 10.83
CA ILE A 194 9.96 1.20 9.44
C ILE A 194 8.90 2.17 8.91
N GLU A 195 7.87 2.50 9.69
CA GLU A 195 6.85 3.49 9.32
C GLU A 195 7.48 4.88 9.12
N SER A 196 8.49 5.23 9.93
CA SER A 196 9.22 6.50 9.80
C SER A 196 10.07 6.52 8.53
N LEU A 197 10.77 5.43 8.21
CA LEU A 197 11.51 5.31 6.95
C LEU A 197 10.59 5.34 5.71
N LEU A 198 9.39 4.75 5.82
CA LEU A 198 8.37 4.82 4.77
C LEU A 198 7.91 6.26 4.49
N LEU A 199 7.89 7.13 5.50
CA LEU A 199 7.60 8.57 5.32
C LEU A 199 8.78 9.31 4.68
N LEU A 200 10.02 8.98 5.09
CA LEU A 200 11.23 9.59 4.52
C LEU A 200 11.44 9.21 3.05
N THR A 201 10.97 8.04 2.62
CA THR A 201 11.05 7.59 1.22
C THR A 201 9.87 8.06 0.36
N LYS A 202 9.01 8.96 0.85
CA LYS A 202 7.92 9.54 0.06
C LYS A 202 8.22 11.00 -0.30
N VAL A 203 8.45 11.23 -1.59
CA VAL A 203 8.76 12.57 -2.13
C VAL A 203 7.68 13.60 -1.76
N ASP A 204 6.40 13.22 -1.85
CA ASP A 204 5.27 14.11 -1.56
C ASP A 204 5.21 14.61 -0.11
N THR A 205 5.86 13.89 0.82
CA THR A 205 5.83 14.21 2.25
C THR A 205 7.06 14.99 2.72
N VAL A 206 8.26 14.64 2.24
CA VAL A 206 9.52 15.20 2.78
C VAL A 206 10.34 15.98 1.75
N GLY A 207 9.91 16.03 0.49
CA GLY A 207 10.63 16.67 -0.61
C GLY A 207 11.73 15.81 -1.23
N ASN A 208 12.21 16.21 -2.41
CA ASN A 208 13.16 15.44 -3.22
C ASN A 208 14.52 15.23 -2.53
N SER A 209 15.06 16.27 -1.87
CA SER A 209 16.38 16.24 -1.24
C SER A 209 16.44 15.18 -0.14
N THR A 210 15.56 15.29 0.86
CA THR A 210 15.41 14.34 1.97
C THR A 210 15.10 12.93 1.48
N ALA A 211 14.17 12.78 0.52
CA ALA A 211 13.79 11.47 0.01
C ALA A 211 14.94 10.78 -0.73
N THR A 212 15.77 11.53 -1.46
CA THR A 212 16.97 10.99 -2.14
C THR A 212 18.00 10.54 -1.11
N ILE A 213 18.19 11.31 -0.03
CA ILE A 213 19.09 10.95 1.07
C ILE A 213 18.63 9.64 1.73
N ALA A 214 17.34 9.52 2.05
CA ALA A 214 16.77 8.32 2.63
C ALA A 214 16.88 7.11 1.69
N ALA A 215 16.60 7.30 0.39
CA ALA A 215 16.73 6.24 -0.61
C ALA A 215 18.17 5.71 -0.71
N ARG A 216 19.18 6.58 -0.64
CA ARG A 216 20.60 6.15 -0.60
C ARG A 216 20.94 5.37 0.68
N ALA A 217 20.36 5.75 1.82
CA ALA A 217 20.56 5.05 3.08
C ALA A 217 19.98 3.62 3.05
N VAL A 218 18.81 3.42 2.41
CA VAL A 218 18.17 2.10 2.24
C VAL A 218 19.08 1.09 1.52
N PHE A 219 19.95 1.54 0.62
CA PHE A 219 20.88 0.70 -0.12
C PHE A 219 22.31 0.66 0.45
N GLY A 220 22.54 1.23 1.63
CA GLY A 220 23.87 1.26 2.26
C GLY A 220 24.91 2.10 1.49
N SER A 221 24.50 2.94 0.54
CA SER A 221 25.42 3.81 -0.22
C SER A 221 26.06 4.90 0.66
N ARG A 222 25.42 5.24 1.78
CA ARG A 222 25.90 6.26 2.71
C ARG A 222 26.52 5.57 3.93
N ARG A 223 27.79 5.89 4.23
CA ARG A 223 28.51 5.39 5.41
C ARG A 223 27.68 5.64 6.68
N GLY A 224 27.56 4.61 7.53
CA GLY A 224 26.87 4.68 8.83
C GLY A 224 25.42 4.20 8.85
N TYR A 225 24.87 3.70 7.72
CA TYR A 225 23.48 3.24 7.64
C TYR A 225 23.35 1.83 7.04
N ASN A 226 24.37 0.98 7.18
CA ASN A 226 24.34 -0.38 6.62
C ASN A 226 23.26 -1.24 7.31
N GLU A 227 22.95 -0.91 8.55
CA GLU A 227 21.98 -1.59 9.38
C GLU A 227 20.55 -1.33 8.92
N ILE A 228 20.24 -0.15 8.39
CA ILE A 228 18.93 0.12 7.76
C ILE A 228 18.68 -0.86 6.62
N TYR A 229 19.68 -1.07 5.77
CA TYR A 229 19.62 -2.04 4.68
C TYR A 229 19.36 -3.46 5.20
N GLU A 230 20.12 -3.91 6.21
CA GLU A 230 19.96 -5.24 6.79
C GLU A 230 18.56 -5.45 7.39
N GLN A 231 18.03 -4.44 8.07
CA GLN A 231 16.70 -4.49 8.68
C GLN A 231 15.58 -4.57 7.63
N VAL A 232 15.68 -3.77 6.56
CA VAL A 232 14.73 -3.82 5.44
C VAL A 232 14.78 -5.19 4.75
N THR A 233 15.97 -5.75 4.57
CA THR A 233 16.14 -7.08 3.95
C THR A 233 15.61 -8.19 4.85
N ARG A 234 15.88 -8.12 6.15
CA ARG A 234 15.35 -9.07 7.16
C ARG A 234 13.83 -9.02 7.21
N ALA A 235 13.23 -7.84 7.10
CA ALA A 235 11.77 -7.69 7.05
C ALA A 235 11.13 -8.44 5.86
N LEU A 236 11.87 -8.67 4.77
CA LEU A 236 11.41 -9.49 3.64
C LEU A 236 11.55 -11.00 3.88
N GLU A 237 12.37 -11.43 4.84
CA GLU A 237 12.72 -12.84 5.05
C GLU A 237 11.84 -13.55 6.07
N PHE A 238 11.02 -12.83 6.82
CA PHE A 238 10.22 -13.45 7.87
C PHE A 238 9.30 -14.54 7.29
N PRO A 239 9.41 -15.80 7.71
CA PRO A 239 8.56 -16.88 7.22
C PRO A 239 7.14 -16.75 7.77
N ASP A 240 6.15 -17.02 6.92
CA ASP A 240 4.72 -16.94 7.28
C ASP A 240 4.29 -18.03 8.27
N ASP A 241 5.02 -19.15 8.33
CA ASP A 241 4.56 -20.39 8.98
C ASP A 241 4.94 -20.54 10.46
N LEU A 242 5.74 -19.62 11.02
CA LEU A 242 6.32 -19.79 12.37
C LEU A 242 5.76 -18.84 13.43
N CYS A 243 4.71 -18.09 13.11
CA CYS A 243 4.26 -16.98 13.94
C CYS A 243 2.87 -17.20 14.55
N ASP A 244 2.69 -16.77 15.79
CA ASP A 244 1.34 -16.58 16.35
C ASP A 244 0.58 -15.48 15.60
N ALA A 245 -0.73 -15.34 15.83
CA ALA A 245 -1.56 -14.36 15.12
C ALA A 245 -1.13 -12.89 15.35
N PHE A 246 -0.35 -12.60 16.39
CA PHE A 246 0.15 -11.25 16.67
C PHE A 246 1.44 -10.97 15.90
N THR A 247 2.44 -11.82 16.08
CA THR A 247 3.74 -11.79 15.40
C THR A 247 3.59 -11.91 13.89
N GLY A 248 2.65 -12.73 13.40
CA GLY A 248 2.37 -12.86 11.96
C GLY A 248 1.85 -11.55 11.35
N ARG A 249 0.94 -10.84 12.06
CA ARG A 249 0.46 -9.52 11.61
C ARG A 249 1.56 -8.47 11.63
N HIS A 250 2.44 -8.51 12.63
CA HIS A 250 3.59 -7.61 12.69
C HIS A 250 4.55 -7.86 11.52
N ALA A 251 4.95 -9.12 11.31
CA ALA A 251 5.83 -9.53 10.20
C ALA A 251 5.23 -9.14 8.84
N GLN A 252 3.93 -9.37 8.62
CA GLN A 252 3.25 -8.97 7.39
C GLN A 252 3.34 -7.46 7.15
N ARG A 253 3.10 -6.63 8.18
CA ARG A 253 3.20 -5.17 8.05
C ARG A 253 4.63 -4.71 7.77
N MET A 254 5.61 -5.30 8.47
CA MET A 254 7.03 -5.04 8.25
C MET A 254 7.42 -5.36 6.80
N ARG A 255 7.04 -6.53 6.29
CA ARG A 255 7.28 -6.95 4.90
C ARG A 255 6.66 -5.99 3.89
N SER A 256 5.38 -5.65 4.07
CA SER A 256 4.67 -4.75 3.14
C SER A 256 5.29 -3.34 3.11
N HIS A 257 5.68 -2.81 4.28
CA HIS A 257 6.39 -1.54 4.37
C HIS A 257 7.79 -1.62 3.77
N ALA A 258 8.55 -2.68 4.00
CA ALA A 258 9.87 -2.90 3.41
C ALA A 258 9.82 -2.93 1.87
N LEU A 259 8.87 -3.66 1.28
CA LEU A 259 8.65 -3.66 -0.17
C LEU A 259 8.33 -2.26 -0.69
N THR A 260 7.48 -1.51 0.01
CA THR A 260 7.12 -0.15 -0.39
C THR A 260 8.32 0.81 -0.28
N ILE A 261 9.14 0.68 0.77
CA ILE A 261 10.37 1.45 0.97
C ILE A 261 11.36 1.18 -0.16
N LEU A 262 11.56 -0.09 -0.53
CA LEU A 262 12.43 -0.48 -1.64
C LEU A 262 11.90 0.08 -2.97
N ALA A 263 10.61 -0.10 -3.26
CA ALA A 263 10.01 0.41 -4.50
C ALA A 263 10.17 1.93 -4.63
N ASN A 264 9.87 2.67 -3.55
CA ASN A 264 10.03 4.12 -3.53
C ASN A 264 11.50 4.52 -3.70
N SER A 265 12.42 3.86 -3.00
CA SER A 265 13.85 4.19 -3.05
C SER A 265 14.45 3.93 -4.44
N LEU A 266 14.09 2.81 -5.07
CA LEU A 266 14.48 2.50 -6.44
C LEU A 266 13.97 3.55 -7.43
N GLU A 267 12.70 3.94 -7.34
CA GLU A 267 12.12 4.95 -8.23
C GLU A 267 12.72 6.34 -8.03
N ILE A 268 12.99 6.74 -6.79
CA ILE A 268 13.65 8.01 -6.47
C ILE A 268 15.04 8.05 -7.11
N LEU A 269 15.84 7.00 -6.91
CA LEU A 269 17.18 6.93 -7.47
C LEU A 269 17.15 6.82 -9.00
N LEU A 270 16.20 6.08 -9.58
CA LEU A 270 16.03 6.02 -11.04
C LEU A 270 15.76 7.41 -11.64
N LYS A 271 14.96 8.25 -10.96
CA LYS A 271 14.58 9.59 -11.43
C LYS A 271 15.67 10.64 -11.19
N HIS A 272 16.37 10.59 -10.06
CA HIS A 272 17.26 11.67 -9.63
C HIS A 272 18.75 11.32 -9.71
N ASP A 273 19.11 10.04 -9.66
CA ASP A 273 20.52 9.60 -9.63
C ASP A 273 20.71 8.20 -10.23
N LYS A 274 20.45 8.08 -11.54
CA LYS A 274 20.53 6.81 -12.26
C LYS A 274 21.93 6.19 -12.23
N ASN A 275 22.98 7.01 -12.14
CA ASN A 275 24.36 6.53 -12.11
C ASN A 275 24.69 5.91 -10.75
N GLU A 276 24.25 6.52 -9.64
CA GLU A 276 24.38 5.92 -8.32
C GLU A 276 23.59 4.61 -8.22
N LEU A 277 22.37 4.54 -8.77
CA LEU A 277 21.61 3.28 -8.78
C LEU A 277 22.34 2.16 -9.54
N ARG A 278 22.94 2.48 -10.69
CA ARG A 278 23.80 1.51 -11.42
C ARG A 278 25.00 1.10 -10.58
N ALA A 279 25.67 2.06 -9.94
CA ALA A 279 26.81 1.77 -9.08
C ALA A 279 26.42 0.87 -7.90
N ILE A 280 25.27 1.11 -7.28
CA ILE A 280 24.68 0.26 -6.24
C ILE A 280 24.49 -1.14 -6.80
N MET A 281 23.81 -1.31 -7.94
CA MET A 281 23.54 -2.64 -8.51
C MET A 281 24.79 -3.42 -8.87
N HIS A 282 25.87 -2.76 -9.31
CA HIS A 282 27.15 -3.42 -9.58
C HIS A 282 27.95 -3.74 -8.32
N ARG A 283 27.92 -2.87 -7.30
CA ARG A 283 28.63 -3.08 -6.03
C ARG A 283 27.95 -4.12 -5.16
N GLN A 284 26.61 -4.12 -5.21
CA GLN A 284 25.76 -4.90 -4.35
C GLN A 284 25.27 -6.11 -5.14
N GLY A 285 26.10 -7.16 -5.18
CA GLY A 285 25.77 -8.42 -5.84
C GLY A 285 24.40 -8.97 -5.39
N TRP A 286 23.95 -8.68 -4.18
CA TRP A 286 22.67 -9.18 -3.67
C TRP A 286 21.42 -8.74 -4.47
N LEU A 287 21.50 -7.64 -5.23
CA LEU A 287 20.40 -7.17 -6.09
C LEU A 287 20.21 -8.06 -7.33
N LEU A 288 21.31 -8.63 -7.86
CA LEU A 288 21.33 -9.41 -9.10
C LEU A 288 21.65 -10.89 -8.85
N GLU A 289 22.66 -11.15 -8.05
CA GLU A 289 23.14 -12.47 -7.61
C GLU A 289 22.44 -12.95 -6.32
N GLY A 290 21.88 -12.04 -5.52
CA GLY A 290 21.21 -12.39 -4.27
C GLY A 290 19.74 -12.75 -4.40
N ASN A 291 19.16 -13.08 -3.25
CA ASN A 291 17.79 -13.58 -3.15
C ASN A 291 16.70 -12.51 -3.41
N LEU A 292 17.05 -11.24 -3.67
CA LEU A 292 16.04 -10.20 -3.86
C LEU A 292 15.16 -10.48 -5.08
N LEU A 293 15.73 -10.74 -6.25
CA LEU A 293 14.95 -11.02 -7.46
C LEU A 293 14.01 -12.22 -7.25
N THR A 294 14.53 -13.30 -6.68
CA THR A 294 13.73 -14.49 -6.34
C THR A 294 12.59 -14.16 -5.38
N LYS A 295 12.84 -13.34 -4.35
CA LYS A 295 11.81 -12.88 -3.42
C LYS A 295 10.76 -12.01 -4.11
N LEU A 296 11.16 -11.04 -4.93
CA LEU A 296 10.21 -10.20 -5.68
C LEU A 296 9.32 -11.04 -6.60
N LEU A 297 9.88 -12.06 -7.24
CA LEU A 297 9.12 -13.00 -8.07
C LEU A 297 8.22 -13.92 -7.25
N SER A 298 8.63 -14.32 -6.05
CA SER A 298 7.77 -15.04 -5.10
C SER A 298 6.57 -14.19 -4.69
N GLU A 299 6.80 -12.92 -4.32
CA GLU A 299 5.74 -11.98 -3.94
C GLU A 299 4.76 -11.71 -5.10
N LEU A 300 5.25 -11.67 -6.34
CA LEU A 300 4.41 -11.59 -7.54
C LEU A 300 3.59 -12.86 -7.77
N SER A 301 4.18 -14.02 -7.53
CA SER A 301 3.50 -15.32 -7.64
C SER A 301 2.33 -15.42 -6.65
N ASP A 302 2.48 -14.80 -5.47
CA ASP A 302 1.45 -14.71 -4.43
C ASP A 302 0.40 -13.61 -4.68
N SER A 303 0.36 -13.03 -5.88
CA SER A 303 -0.54 -11.90 -6.20
C SER A 303 -2.02 -12.17 -5.93
N GLU A 304 -2.49 -13.42 -6.00
CA GLU A 304 -3.87 -13.78 -5.65
C GLU A 304 -4.18 -13.58 -4.17
N ILE A 305 -3.19 -13.77 -3.31
CA ILE A 305 -3.30 -13.70 -1.85
C ILE A 305 -2.95 -12.28 -1.36
N ARG A 306 -1.86 -11.70 -1.90
CA ARG A 306 -1.27 -10.44 -1.45
C ARG A 306 -1.00 -9.49 -2.62
N PRO A 307 -2.04 -9.03 -3.34
CA PRO A 307 -1.86 -8.19 -4.53
C PRO A 307 -1.23 -6.82 -4.23
N HIS A 308 -1.34 -6.31 -2.99
CA HIS A 308 -0.66 -5.07 -2.57
C HIS A 308 0.87 -5.25 -2.57
N ASP A 309 1.34 -6.37 -1.98
CA ASP A 309 2.77 -6.70 -1.92
C ASP A 309 3.29 -7.03 -3.32
N ALA A 310 2.53 -7.82 -4.10
CA ALA A 310 2.83 -8.10 -5.50
C ALA A 310 2.96 -6.83 -6.34
N HIS A 311 2.11 -5.81 -6.10
CA HIS A 311 2.22 -4.52 -6.79
C HIS A 311 3.52 -3.80 -6.44
N GLN A 312 3.93 -3.77 -5.17
CA GLN A 312 5.22 -3.19 -4.80
C GLN A 312 6.39 -3.98 -5.39
N ALA A 313 6.28 -5.31 -5.43
CA ALA A 313 7.28 -6.17 -6.06
C ALA A 313 7.39 -5.92 -7.57
N ALA A 314 6.27 -5.72 -8.27
CA ALA A 314 6.23 -5.31 -9.68
C ALA A 314 6.98 -3.99 -9.90
N ARG A 315 6.75 -2.98 -9.05
CA ARG A 315 7.45 -1.68 -9.11
C ARG A 315 8.95 -1.82 -8.96
N CYS A 316 9.40 -2.63 -7.99
CA CYS A 316 10.81 -2.94 -7.79
C CYS A 316 11.40 -3.62 -9.03
N LEU A 317 10.74 -4.68 -9.51
CA LEU A 317 11.19 -5.44 -10.68
C LEU A 317 11.30 -4.55 -11.92
N ASN A 318 10.29 -3.70 -12.17
CA ASN A 318 10.28 -2.73 -13.27
C ASN A 318 11.51 -1.83 -13.26
N THR A 319 11.88 -1.33 -12.10
CA THR A 319 13.05 -0.47 -11.98
C THR A 319 14.33 -1.24 -12.30
N ILE A 320 14.48 -2.45 -11.75
CA ILE A 320 15.65 -3.32 -11.93
C ILE A 320 15.85 -3.70 -13.41
N ILE A 321 14.81 -4.18 -14.08
CA ILE A 321 14.90 -4.62 -15.49
C ILE A 321 15.11 -3.44 -16.46
N THR A 322 14.67 -2.24 -16.09
CA THR A 322 14.84 -1.04 -16.92
C THR A 322 16.27 -0.50 -16.86
N ILE A 323 16.94 -0.66 -15.72
CA ILE A 323 18.26 -0.07 -15.52
C ILE A 323 19.42 -1.04 -15.78
N SER A 324 19.23 -2.34 -15.55
CA SER A 324 20.26 -3.38 -15.68
C SER A 324 19.86 -4.47 -16.67
N SER A 325 20.63 -4.63 -17.74
CA SER A 325 20.47 -5.71 -18.71
C SER A 325 20.75 -7.07 -18.09
N GLU A 326 21.68 -7.15 -17.13
CA GLU A 326 21.99 -8.35 -16.37
C GLU A 326 20.82 -8.76 -15.47
N GLY A 327 20.23 -7.80 -14.74
CA GLY A 327 19.03 -8.05 -13.94
C GLY A 327 17.83 -8.46 -14.78
N LYS A 328 17.70 -7.91 -15.99
CA LYS A 328 16.71 -8.36 -16.95
C LYS A 328 16.95 -9.81 -17.40
N ALA A 329 18.18 -10.16 -17.79
CA ALA A 329 18.52 -11.52 -18.20
C ALA A 329 18.25 -12.52 -17.06
N ARG A 330 18.68 -12.19 -15.84
CA ARG A 330 18.45 -13.02 -14.66
C ARG A 330 16.97 -13.18 -14.32
N ALA A 331 16.18 -12.12 -14.41
CA ALA A 331 14.73 -12.20 -14.22
C ALA A 331 14.07 -13.15 -15.25
N ILE A 332 14.53 -13.11 -16.51
CA ILE A 332 14.04 -14.02 -17.55
C ILE A 332 14.40 -15.48 -17.22
N GLU A 333 15.64 -15.75 -16.79
CA GLU A 333 16.08 -17.08 -16.35
C GLU A 333 15.23 -17.63 -15.20
N LEU A 334 14.83 -16.76 -14.27
CA LEU A 334 13.97 -17.11 -13.13
C LEU A 334 12.47 -17.23 -13.49
N GLY A 335 12.11 -17.15 -14.77
CA GLY A 335 10.73 -17.31 -15.23
C GLY A 335 9.84 -16.09 -14.99
N ALA A 336 10.41 -14.89 -14.81
CA ALA A 336 9.65 -13.66 -14.58
C ALA A 336 8.50 -13.43 -15.59
N PRO A 337 8.65 -13.67 -16.90
CA PRO A 337 7.56 -13.41 -17.84
C PRO A 337 6.27 -14.20 -17.55
N SER A 338 6.38 -15.46 -17.11
CA SER A 338 5.21 -16.28 -16.76
C SER A 338 4.57 -15.76 -15.47
N ILE A 339 5.40 -15.49 -14.46
CA ILE A 339 4.95 -14.99 -13.15
C ILE A 339 4.23 -13.66 -13.29
N VAL A 340 4.87 -12.69 -13.96
CA VAL A 340 4.30 -11.35 -14.19
C VAL A 340 3.02 -11.42 -15.01
N SER A 341 2.92 -12.32 -16.00
CA SER A 341 1.67 -12.54 -16.75
C SER A 341 0.55 -13.08 -15.85
N GLY A 342 0.88 -13.94 -14.89
CA GLY A 342 -0.05 -14.38 -13.83
C GLY A 342 -0.53 -13.20 -13.00
N SER A 343 0.38 -12.41 -12.45
CA SER A 343 0.05 -11.24 -11.62
C SER A 343 -0.72 -10.17 -12.39
N GLN A 344 -0.45 -9.99 -13.69
CA GLN A 344 -1.19 -9.08 -14.56
C GLN A 344 -2.68 -9.46 -14.65
N ARG A 345 -2.96 -10.75 -14.83
CA ARG A 345 -4.35 -11.26 -14.86
C ARG A 345 -5.06 -10.98 -13.55
N VAL A 346 -4.40 -11.23 -12.42
CA VAL A 346 -4.91 -10.90 -11.09
C VAL A 346 -5.22 -9.39 -11.00
N GLY A 347 -4.28 -8.56 -11.43
CA GLY A 347 -4.43 -7.11 -11.47
C GLY A 347 -5.67 -6.67 -12.26
N TYR A 348 -5.89 -7.19 -13.47
CA TYR A 348 -7.06 -6.83 -14.28
C TYR A 348 -8.39 -7.21 -13.64
N CYS A 349 -8.40 -8.24 -12.78
CA CYS A 349 -9.58 -8.67 -12.05
C CYS A 349 -9.84 -7.83 -10.79
N CYS A 350 -8.82 -7.57 -9.96
CA CYS A 350 -9.04 -7.02 -8.61
C CYS A 350 -8.13 -5.85 -8.19
N HIS A 351 -7.06 -5.52 -8.93
CA HIS A 351 -6.07 -4.53 -8.49
C HIS A 351 -5.46 -3.73 -9.66
N SER A 352 -6.03 -2.57 -9.98
CA SER A 352 -5.67 -1.76 -11.16
C SER A 352 -4.20 -1.38 -11.25
N LEU A 353 -3.56 -1.01 -10.14
CA LEU A 353 -2.15 -0.62 -10.10
C LEU A 353 -1.23 -1.82 -10.36
N LEU A 354 -1.64 -3.03 -9.93
CA LEU A 354 -0.86 -4.24 -10.19
C LEU A 354 -0.93 -4.58 -11.68
N ALA A 355 -2.10 -4.43 -12.30
CA ALA A 355 -2.27 -4.64 -13.73
C ALA A 355 -1.34 -3.73 -14.54
N TYR A 356 -1.33 -2.44 -14.20
CA TYR A 356 -0.50 -1.43 -14.84
C TYR A 356 0.99 -1.73 -14.69
N GLU A 357 1.46 -1.99 -13.47
CA GLU A 357 2.88 -2.27 -13.24
C GLU A 357 3.31 -3.61 -13.88
N SER A 358 2.46 -4.62 -13.86
CA SER A 358 2.76 -5.91 -14.52
C SER A 358 2.79 -5.77 -16.05
N GLU A 359 1.94 -4.92 -16.63
CA GLU A 359 1.96 -4.61 -18.06
C GLU A 359 3.25 -3.90 -18.46
N ASN A 360 3.69 -2.91 -17.66
CA ASN A 360 4.98 -2.26 -17.84
C ASN A 360 6.14 -3.27 -17.75
N ALA A 361 6.08 -4.21 -16.81
CA ALA A 361 7.09 -5.25 -16.65
C ALA A 361 7.17 -6.17 -17.87
N ILE A 362 6.04 -6.62 -18.40
CA ILE A 362 6.00 -7.46 -19.61
C ILE A 362 6.58 -6.71 -20.81
N ASN A 363 6.21 -5.44 -20.98
CA ASN A 363 6.73 -4.61 -22.06
C ASN A 363 8.26 -4.44 -21.95
N SER A 364 8.78 -4.22 -20.74
CA SER A 364 10.21 -4.07 -20.47
C SER A 364 11.01 -5.38 -20.58
N LEU A 365 10.42 -6.52 -20.23
CA LEU A 365 11.02 -7.84 -20.44
C LEU A 365 11.14 -8.17 -21.94
N GLY A 366 10.29 -7.57 -22.77
CA GLY A 366 10.20 -7.81 -24.20
C GLY A 366 9.28 -8.98 -24.51
N LYS A 367 8.63 -8.95 -25.68
CA LYS A 367 7.80 -10.07 -26.13
C LYS A 367 8.68 -11.32 -26.18
N ILE A 368 8.38 -12.32 -25.36
CA ILE A 368 8.88 -13.68 -25.62
C ILE A 368 8.29 -14.06 -26.97
N ILE A 369 9.11 -13.97 -28.02
CA ILE A 369 8.82 -14.65 -29.26
C ILE A 369 8.85 -16.12 -28.85
N LYS A 370 7.67 -16.74 -28.74
CA LYS A 370 7.56 -18.19 -28.65
C LYS A 370 8.24 -18.74 -29.90
N LEU A 371 9.48 -19.20 -29.76
CA LEU A 371 10.17 -20.00 -30.77
C LEU A 371 9.59 -21.41 -30.76
#